data_AF-A0AAU8J000-F1
#
_entry.id   AF-A0AAU8J000-F1
#
_cell.length_a   1.000
_cell.length_b   1.000
_cell.length_c   1.000
_cell.angle_alpha   90.00
_cell.angle_beta   90.00
_cell.angle_gamma   90.00
#
_symmetry.space_group_name_H-M   'P 1'
#
loop_
_entity.id
_entity.type
_entity.pdbx_description
1 polymer ?
#
loop_
_entity_poly.entity_id
_entity_poly.type
_entity_poly.pdbx_seq_one_letter_code
_entity_poly.pdbx_strand_id
1 'polypeptide(L)'
;MAVAALLLCASFLAGSGTAEARTTGPQLKVIHYNLCGAAYACPNNLGGTGEGTSVARLVTEASSYQPDIITVDEICLSQYAALKLQLTRAGWTMDGTYASSQDNVVNCGSDKRFGSAVLSRQDVPDDVQEYHAFVHTGDETYTNDGRTVEVKRGLLCANTSYDGRPLKACTAHTYAAAPEQLQEIADWTADPSLFPVNTPVVLGADLNLQPNEGGLAHLYDHTHSSKDATAQPIGRFLEADETNPAWFAETSTGGVTCPATGTVRCRNGAPTASARKIDYVFADRRHFTAPSLAATAFAESDHALLKASFTLVPSQYVDIFAGDLNADTHDDLLARTAQGGTLNFWAGSGTTSAAASGLGTPAVLGNAWDNYTDFATGDFDADGRTDVIGRAVGLRTLEFWAGEGTAGAPGTGDGLAAHTPVTADWSRYRDTVAGDFDGDGHDDLIAREAATGSLRFWAGTGRTAPGTSGFTAPVDVTGDWSGLTDLAAGDFDGNGTTDLVGRNTATDRLQYWAGLGGGAPDLFSTVKIVGSGWGNFTDLAAADLNGDGRDDLVGRARTTDELWFWAADGTIAATDGFAPRILLPGSW
;
A
#
# COMPACT_ATOMS: atom_id res chain seq x y z
N MET A 1 -52.35 -28.66 -39.19
CA MET A 1 -50.95 -28.55 -38.71
C MET A 1 -50.68 -27.10 -38.39
N ALA A 2 -50.76 -26.75 -37.11
CA ALA A 2 -50.24 -25.52 -36.52
C ALA A 2 -50.18 -25.80 -35.01
N VAL A 3 -48.97 -25.88 -34.45
CA VAL A 3 -48.75 -26.13 -33.02
C VAL A 3 -48.35 -24.80 -32.40
N ALA A 4 -49.17 -24.31 -31.48
CA ALA A 4 -48.87 -23.19 -30.61
C ALA A 4 -47.97 -23.67 -29.47
N ALA A 5 -46.88 -22.96 -29.20
CA ALA A 5 -46.06 -23.12 -28.01
C ALA A 5 -46.09 -21.81 -27.22
N LEU A 6 -46.79 -21.85 -26.09
CA LEU A 6 -46.72 -20.85 -25.02
C LEU A 6 -45.40 -21.09 -24.27
N LEU A 7 -44.48 -20.12 -24.23
CA LEU A 7 -43.38 -20.11 -23.28
C LEU A 7 -43.81 -19.33 -22.03
N LEU A 8 -43.78 -20.00 -20.87
CA LEU A 8 -43.89 -19.38 -19.56
C LEU A 8 -42.60 -18.61 -19.21
N CYS A 9 -42.74 -17.35 -18.82
CA CYS A 9 -41.72 -16.64 -18.06
C CYS A 9 -41.67 -17.19 -16.64
N ALA A 10 -40.53 -17.77 -16.23
CA ALA A 10 -40.21 -18.02 -14.84
C ALA A 10 -39.33 -16.88 -14.32
N SER A 11 -39.87 -16.09 -13.40
CA SER A 11 -39.15 -15.06 -12.65
C SER A 11 -38.21 -15.74 -11.65
N PHE A 12 -36.90 -15.63 -11.87
CA PHE A 12 -35.90 -15.94 -10.84
C PHE A 12 -35.71 -14.71 -9.95
N LEU A 13 -36.25 -14.78 -8.73
CA LEU A 13 -35.86 -13.91 -7.63
C LEU A 13 -34.43 -14.27 -7.23
N ALA A 14 -33.44 -13.49 -7.69
CA ALA A 14 -32.09 -13.53 -7.17
C ALA A 14 -32.10 -13.00 -5.73
N GLY A 15 -31.81 -13.88 -4.77
CA GLY A 15 -31.58 -13.49 -3.39
C GLY A 15 -30.39 -12.55 -3.29
N SER A 16 -30.57 -11.46 -2.55
CA SER A 16 -29.52 -10.54 -2.13
C SER A 16 -28.56 -11.25 -1.16
N GLY A 17 -27.63 -12.02 -1.71
CA GLY A 17 -26.42 -12.43 -1.00
C GLY A 17 -25.27 -11.55 -1.50
N THR A 18 -24.81 -10.64 -0.66
CA THR A 18 -23.52 -9.97 -0.86
C THR A 18 -22.43 -11.02 -0.75
N ALA A 19 -22.02 -11.59 -1.89
CA ALA A 19 -20.78 -12.34 -1.97
C ALA A 19 -19.65 -11.31 -1.78
N GLU A 20 -19.10 -11.23 -0.58
CA GLU A 20 -17.83 -10.56 -0.34
C GLU A 20 -16.81 -11.14 -1.33
N ALA A 21 -16.27 -10.27 -2.18
CA ALA A 21 -15.22 -10.62 -3.11
C ALA A 21 -14.03 -11.15 -2.29
N ARG A 22 -13.65 -12.41 -2.49
CA ARG A 22 -12.38 -12.94 -1.98
C ARG A 22 -11.25 -12.09 -2.58
N THR A 23 -10.56 -11.33 -1.75
CA THR A 23 -9.36 -10.60 -2.14
C THR A 23 -8.26 -11.61 -2.48
N THR A 24 -7.81 -11.63 -3.73
CA THR A 24 -6.78 -12.55 -4.24
C THR A 24 -5.41 -11.85 -4.19
N GLY A 25 -4.75 -11.90 -3.04
CA GLY A 25 -3.39 -11.39 -2.85
C GLY A 25 -2.48 -12.42 -2.14
N PRO A 26 -1.14 -12.26 -2.21
CA PRO A 26 -0.20 -13.07 -1.44
C PRO A 26 -0.56 -13.07 0.05
N GLN A 27 -0.39 -14.22 0.71
CA GLN A 27 -0.74 -14.41 2.11
C GLN A 27 0.50 -14.31 3.01
N LEU A 28 0.67 -13.18 3.69
CA LEU A 28 1.72 -12.99 4.68
C LEU A 28 1.40 -13.81 5.94
N LYS A 29 2.17 -14.87 6.18
CA LYS A 29 2.01 -15.73 7.34
C LYS A 29 2.90 -15.29 8.50
N VAL A 30 2.29 -15.09 9.66
CA VAL A 30 2.97 -14.58 10.85
C VAL A 30 2.74 -15.53 12.01
N ILE A 31 3.79 -15.82 12.77
CA ILE A 31 3.67 -16.39 14.12
C ILE A 31 4.10 -15.34 15.14
N HIS A 32 3.31 -15.17 16.19
CA HIS A 32 3.74 -14.47 17.39
C HIS A 32 3.74 -15.44 18.57
N TYR A 33 4.71 -15.34 19.46
CA TYR A 33 4.76 -16.18 20.65
C TYR A 33 5.46 -15.48 21.81
N ASN A 34 4.72 -15.24 22.88
CA ASN A 34 5.29 -14.91 24.17
C ASN A 34 5.84 -16.21 24.83
N LEU A 35 7.16 -16.38 24.80
CA LEU A 35 7.82 -17.69 24.98
C LEU A 35 7.89 -18.17 26.44
N CYS A 36 7.78 -17.25 27.39
CA CYS A 36 8.06 -17.47 28.82
C CYS A 36 9.45 -18.05 29.09
N GLY A 37 10.46 -17.61 28.33
CA GLY A 37 11.76 -18.26 28.21
C GLY A 37 12.56 -18.34 29.52
N ALA A 38 12.33 -17.40 30.44
CA ALA A 38 13.04 -17.29 31.72
C ALA A 38 12.29 -17.86 32.93
N ALA A 39 11.05 -18.36 32.79
CA ALA A 39 10.29 -18.89 33.92
C ALA A 39 10.12 -20.42 33.82
N TYR A 40 10.69 -21.14 34.80
CA TYR A 40 10.57 -22.60 34.90
C TYR A 40 9.18 -23.07 35.36
N ALA A 41 8.33 -22.15 35.85
CA ALA A 41 7.02 -22.43 36.43
C ALA A 41 5.87 -21.87 35.59
N CYS A 42 6.08 -21.68 34.28
CA CYS A 42 5.03 -21.23 33.38
C CYS A 42 4.03 -22.38 33.12
N PRO A 43 2.73 -22.21 33.41
CA PRO A 43 1.72 -23.19 33.05
C PRO A 43 1.81 -23.46 31.54
N ASN A 44 1.88 -24.74 31.14
CA ASN A 44 1.92 -25.18 29.74
C ASN A 44 3.16 -24.81 28.90
N ASN A 45 4.14 -24.05 29.43
CA ASN A 45 5.36 -23.67 28.72
C ASN A 45 6.61 -24.00 29.56
N LEU A 46 7.33 -25.04 29.17
CA LEU A 46 8.65 -25.34 29.72
C LEU A 46 9.69 -24.49 29.00
N GLY A 47 10.22 -23.46 29.67
CA GLY A 47 11.36 -22.68 29.17
C GLY A 47 12.55 -23.59 28.87
N GLY A 48 13.21 -23.39 27.72
CA GLY A 48 14.37 -24.18 27.29
C GLY A 48 14.39 -24.46 25.79
N THR A 49 15.34 -25.28 25.35
CA THR A 49 15.62 -25.55 23.92
C THR A 49 15.50 -27.03 23.51
N GLY A 50 15.19 -27.93 24.44
CA GLY A 50 15.07 -29.37 24.20
C GLY A 50 13.68 -29.81 23.72
N GLU A 51 13.52 -31.10 23.46
CA GLU A 51 12.20 -31.67 23.15
C GLU A 51 11.20 -31.40 24.28
N GLY A 52 9.98 -30.98 23.92
CA GLY A 52 8.94 -30.61 24.88
C GLY A 52 9.05 -29.19 25.47
N THR A 53 9.99 -28.36 25.01
CA THR A 53 10.11 -26.95 25.44
C THR A 53 9.41 -25.97 24.50
N SER A 54 9.23 -24.72 24.94
CA SER A 54 8.62 -23.65 24.13
C SER A 54 9.34 -23.41 22.80
N VAL A 55 10.69 -23.46 22.79
CA VAL A 55 11.47 -23.32 21.54
C VAL A 55 11.19 -24.48 20.58
N ALA A 56 11.19 -25.72 21.07
CA ALA A 56 10.91 -26.88 20.23
C ALA A 56 9.47 -26.88 19.70
N ARG A 57 8.51 -26.40 20.50
CA ARG A 57 7.13 -26.15 20.07
C ARG A 57 7.10 -25.12 18.93
N LEU A 58 7.75 -23.97 19.09
CA LEU A 58 7.81 -22.93 18.05
C LEU A 58 8.43 -23.46 16.75
N VAL A 59 9.51 -24.23 16.84
CA VAL A 59 10.13 -24.87 15.67
C VAL A 59 9.17 -25.83 14.97
N THR A 60 8.44 -26.64 15.73
CA THR A 60 7.46 -27.60 15.20
C THR A 60 6.33 -26.88 14.49
N GLU A 61 5.78 -25.84 15.12
CA GLU A 61 4.69 -25.03 14.56
C GLU A 61 5.15 -24.24 13.33
N ALA A 62 6.35 -23.66 13.35
CA ALA A 62 6.91 -22.96 12.21
C ALA A 62 7.19 -23.90 11.02
N SER A 63 7.69 -25.11 11.28
CA SER A 63 7.95 -26.10 10.22
C SER A 63 6.68 -26.56 9.52
N SER A 64 5.55 -26.59 10.25
CA SER A 64 4.23 -26.97 9.72
C SER A 64 3.52 -25.80 9.05
N TYR A 65 3.48 -24.65 9.72
CA TYR A 65 2.74 -23.47 9.26
C TYR A 65 3.46 -22.71 8.14
N GLN A 66 4.79 -22.79 8.14
CA GLN A 66 5.68 -22.12 7.20
C GLN A 66 5.47 -20.60 7.22
N PRO A 67 5.75 -19.91 8.34
CA PRO A 67 5.59 -18.47 8.43
C PRO A 67 6.66 -17.74 7.62
N ASP A 68 6.28 -16.55 7.15
CA ASP A 68 7.18 -15.55 6.58
C ASP A 68 7.86 -14.74 7.68
N ILE A 69 7.13 -14.46 8.76
CA ILE A 69 7.58 -13.69 9.92
C ILE A 69 7.32 -14.45 11.22
N ILE A 70 8.30 -14.45 12.12
CA ILE A 70 8.13 -14.90 13.51
C ILE A 70 8.51 -13.75 14.44
N THR A 71 7.60 -13.34 15.32
CA THR A 71 7.87 -12.42 16.43
C THR A 71 7.82 -13.19 17.74
N VAL A 72 8.75 -12.90 18.65
CA VAL A 72 8.86 -13.60 19.92
C VAL A 72 9.14 -12.60 21.02
N ASP A 73 8.32 -12.62 22.07
CA ASP A 73 8.58 -11.92 23.31
C ASP A 73 9.02 -12.91 24.40
N GLU A 74 9.65 -12.39 25.46
CA GLU A 74 10.14 -13.19 26.59
C GLU A 74 11.09 -14.33 26.21
N ILE A 75 12.02 -14.07 25.28
CA ILE A 75 13.02 -15.05 24.84
C ILE A 75 14.41 -14.71 25.40
N CYS A 76 15.12 -15.73 25.87
CA CYS A 76 16.53 -15.60 26.22
C CYS A 76 17.40 -15.58 24.96
N LEU A 77 18.52 -14.85 24.96
CA LEU A 77 19.42 -14.82 23.79
C LEU A 77 19.90 -16.21 23.34
N SER A 78 20.23 -17.08 24.29
CA SER A 78 20.64 -18.46 24.00
C SER A 78 19.52 -19.29 23.36
N GLN A 79 18.27 -19.02 23.73
CA GLN A 79 17.09 -19.62 23.12
C GLN A 79 16.85 -19.07 21.71
N TYR A 80 17.07 -17.77 21.47
CA TYR A 80 17.01 -17.16 20.13
C TYR A 80 18.04 -17.77 19.18
N ALA A 81 19.29 -17.92 19.62
CA ALA A 81 20.33 -18.58 18.84
C ALA A 81 19.99 -20.06 18.54
N ALA A 82 19.45 -20.77 19.53
CA ALA A 82 18.98 -22.14 19.36
C ALA A 82 17.79 -22.26 18.41
N LEU A 83 16.84 -21.32 18.46
CA LEU A 83 15.68 -21.24 17.58
C LEU A 83 16.13 -21.14 16.12
N LYS A 84 17.01 -20.17 15.77
CA LYS A 84 17.55 -20.04 14.40
C LYS A 84 18.21 -21.34 13.91
N LEU A 85 19.03 -21.96 14.77
CA LEU A 85 19.71 -23.21 14.45
C LEU A 85 18.72 -24.37 14.23
N GLN A 86 17.72 -24.51 15.10
CA GLN A 86 16.74 -25.59 15.01
C GLN A 86 15.79 -25.42 13.81
N LEU A 87 15.35 -24.20 13.52
CA LEU A 87 14.59 -23.86 12.31
C LEU A 87 15.39 -24.22 11.05
N THR A 88 16.67 -23.86 11.00
CA THR A 88 17.57 -24.22 9.89
C THR A 88 17.70 -25.74 9.74
N ARG A 89 17.86 -26.48 10.85
CA ARG A 89 17.91 -27.96 10.84
C ARG A 89 16.58 -28.61 10.40
N ALA A 90 15.46 -27.96 10.68
CA ALA A 90 14.14 -28.36 10.21
C ALA A 90 13.87 -27.99 8.74
N GLY A 91 14.84 -27.36 8.05
CA GLY A 91 14.71 -26.96 6.65
C GLY A 91 13.97 -25.64 6.44
N TRP A 92 13.78 -24.83 7.49
CA TRP A 92 13.08 -23.56 7.45
C TRP A 92 13.98 -22.41 7.92
N THR A 93 15.01 -22.06 7.14
CA THR A 93 15.96 -20.99 7.52
C THR A 93 15.28 -19.63 7.57
N MET A 94 15.54 -18.88 8.64
CA MET A 94 15.08 -17.51 8.82
C MET A 94 16.22 -16.65 9.35
N ASP A 95 16.32 -15.43 8.84
CA ASP A 95 17.19 -14.42 9.42
C ASP A 95 16.45 -13.64 10.51
N GLY A 96 17.13 -12.80 11.30
CA GLY A 96 16.46 -12.06 12.36
C GLY A 96 17.34 -11.20 13.25
N THR A 97 16.67 -10.44 14.11
CA THR A 97 17.26 -9.52 15.10
C THR A 97 16.74 -9.82 16.51
N TYR A 98 17.49 -9.42 17.53
CA TYR A 98 17.18 -9.63 18.95
C TYR A 98 17.53 -8.37 19.76
N ALA A 99 16.62 -7.93 20.64
CA ALA A 99 16.86 -6.87 21.61
C ALA A 99 16.74 -7.40 23.04
N SER A 100 17.69 -7.03 23.90
CA SER A 100 17.61 -7.30 25.34
C SER A 100 16.76 -6.20 25.98
N SER A 101 15.61 -6.57 26.54
CA SER A 101 14.85 -5.67 27.42
C SER A 101 15.33 -5.77 28.87
N GLN A 102 16.06 -6.84 29.19
CA GLN A 102 16.50 -7.12 30.55
C GLN A 102 17.82 -7.90 30.59
N ASP A 103 18.73 -7.42 31.43
CA ASP A 103 20.01 -8.08 31.71
C ASP A 103 20.02 -8.75 33.09
N ASN A 104 20.99 -9.64 33.34
CA ASN A 104 21.15 -10.38 34.60
C ASN A 104 19.98 -11.33 34.96
N VAL A 105 19.29 -11.87 33.95
CA VAL A 105 18.29 -12.92 34.13
C VAL A 105 18.98 -14.28 34.23
N VAL A 106 19.19 -14.79 35.44
CA VAL A 106 19.93 -16.05 35.71
C VAL A 106 19.38 -17.26 34.96
N ASN A 107 18.07 -17.28 34.70
CA ASN A 107 17.42 -18.37 34.00
C ASN A 107 17.72 -18.37 32.48
N CYS A 108 18.29 -17.29 31.95
CA CYS A 108 18.74 -17.20 30.56
C CYS A 108 20.15 -17.73 30.30
N GLY A 109 20.68 -18.54 31.21
CA GLY A 109 21.98 -19.17 31.07
C GLY A 109 23.14 -18.20 31.25
N SER A 110 24.27 -18.47 30.60
CA SER A 110 25.52 -17.71 30.79
C SER A 110 25.43 -16.25 30.35
N ASP A 111 24.63 -15.96 29.33
CA ASP A 111 24.52 -14.63 28.73
C ASP A 111 23.62 -13.72 29.56
N LYS A 112 22.71 -14.32 30.33
CA LYS A 112 21.74 -13.65 31.22
C LYS A 112 20.93 -12.52 30.55
N ARG A 113 20.77 -12.56 29.22
CA ARG A 113 20.01 -11.58 28.44
C ARG A 113 18.64 -12.13 28.08
N PHE A 114 17.61 -11.33 28.33
CA PHE A 114 16.20 -11.63 28.11
C PHE A 114 15.55 -10.47 27.35
N GLY A 115 14.67 -10.77 26.40
CA GLY A 115 13.98 -9.76 25.64
C GLY A 115 13.18 -10.34 24.49
N SER A 116 13.27 -9.72 23.32
CA SER A 116 12.40 -10.01 22.19
C SER A 116 13.20 -10.24 20.90
N ALA A 117 12.61 -10.96 19.97
CA ALA A 117 13.20 -11.28 18.67
C ALA A 117 12.20 -11.14 17.53
N VAL A 118 12.71 -10.78 16.36
CA VAL A 118 11.97 -10.80 15.09
C VAL A 118 12.77 -11.61 14.09
N LEU A 119 12.13 -12.57 13.43
CA LEU A 119 12.72 -13.38 12.37
C LEU A 119 11.92 -13.24 11.07
N SER A 120 12.61 -13.26 9.94
CA SER A 120 12.04 -13.19 8.59
C SER A 120 12.61 -14.29 7.68
N ARG A 121 11.82 -14.71 6.69
CA ARG A 121 12.28 -15.59 5.60
C ARG A 121 13.18 -14.87 4.60
N GLN A 122 13.10 -13.54 4.56
CA GLN A 122 13.98 -12.68 3.79
C GLN A 122 15.10 -12.13 4.67
N ASP A 123 16.10 -11.53 4.04
CA ASP A 123 17.24 -10.94 4.74
C ASP A 123 16.76 -9.87 5.75
N VAL A 124 17.40 -9.87 6.92
CA VAL A 124 17.24 -8.84 7.94
C VAL A 124 18.62 -8.21 8.13
N PRO A 125 18.89 -7.02 7.55
CA PRO A 125 20.21 -6.43 7.57
C PRO A 125 20.75 -6.28 9.01
N ASP A 126 21.99 -6.75 9.23
CA ASP A 126 22.67 -6.70 10.54
C ASP A 126 23.06 -5.28 10.99
N ASP A 127 22.98 -4.29 10.09
CA ASP A 127 23.57 -2.96 10.26
C ASP A 127 22.67 -1.91 10.92
N VAL A 128 21.39 -2.20 11.19
CA VAL A 128 20.53 -1.33 12.01
C VAL A 128 19.57 -2.15 12.86
N GLN A 129 19.91 -2.35 14.15
CA GLN A 129 18.91 -2.73 15.15
C GLN A 129 17.98 -1.54 15.38
N GLU A 130 16.75 -1.65 14.90
CA GLU A 130 15.71 -0.63 15.14
C GLU A 130 14.96 -0.97 16.43
N TYR A 131 15.48 -0.46 17.56
CA TYR A 131 14.87 -0.66 18.88
C TYR A 131 14.50 0.68 19.50
N HIS A 132 13.19 0.90 19.68
CA HIS A 132 12.64 2.10 20.30
C HIS A 132 12.29 1.78 21.76
N ALA A 133 13.16 2.18 22.69
CA ALA A 133 12.91 1.98 24.12
C ALA A 133 11.79 2.89 24.60
N PHE A 134 10.85 2.36 25.40
CA PHE A 134 9.79 3.18 25.99
C PHE A 134 10.35 4.20 26.97
N VAL A 135 9.82 5.41 26.90
CA VAL A 135 10.11 6.48 27.86
C VAL A 135 9.39 6.19 29.18
N HIS A 136 8.17 5.66 29.13
CA HIS A 136 7.40 5.31 30.33
C HIS A 136 7.58 3.84 30.69
N THR A 137 8.51 3.51 31.58
CA THR A 137 8.78 2.13 32.02
C THR A 137 7.98 1.69 33.26
N GLY A 138 7.24 2.61 33.91
CA GLY A 138 6.40 2.31 35.08
C GLY A 138 7.18 1.89 36.34
N ASP A 139 8.42 2.38 36.49
CA ASP A 139 9.37 1.98 37.56
C ASP A 139 9.63 0.47 37.64
N GLU A 140 9.44 -0.26 36.52
CA GLU A 140 9.62 -1.70 36.50
C GLU A 140 11.09 -2.05 36.74
N THR A 141 11.33 -2.81 37.81
CA THR A 141 12.64 -3.29 38.17
C THR A 141 12.60 -4.78 38.43
N TYR A 142 13.74 -5.42 38.20
CA TYR A 142 13.91 -6.83 38.47
C TYR A 142 15.13 -7.07 39.33
N THR A 143 14.95 -7.84 40.40
CA THR A 143 16.02 -8.17 41.34
C THR A 143 16.39 -9.62 41.23
N ASN A 144 17.67 -9.88 40.92
CA ASN A 144 18.21 -11.22 40.83
C ASN A 144 19.67 -11.27 41.28
N ASP A 145 20.05 -12.32 41.99
CA ASP A 145 21.37 -12.45 42.65
C ASP A 145 21.76 -11.21 43.50
N GLY A 146 20.77 -10.56 44.14
CA GLY A 146 20.99 -9.36 44.96
C GLY A 146 21.27 -8.08 44.16
N ARG A 147 21.14 -8.10 42.83
CA ARG A 147 21.24 -6.91 41.97
C ARG A 147 19.87 -6.57 41.38
N THR A 148 19.44 -5.34 41.61
CA THR A 148 18.26 -4.75 40.97
C THR A 148 18.67 -4.05 39.69
N VAL A 149 17.97 -4.33 38.59
CA VAL A 149 18.14 -3.67 37.29
C VAL A 149 16.79 -3.15 36.81
N GLU A 150 16.82 -2.04 36.10
CA GLU A 150 15.66 -1.49 35.40
C GLU A 150 15.33 -2.36 34.18
N VAL A 151 14.04 -2.56 33.92
CA VAL A 151 13.56 -3.24 32.71
C VAL A 151 13.36 -2.22 31.61
N LYS A 152 13.99 -2.44 30.46
CA LYS A 152 14.01 -1.52 29.31
C LYS A 152 13.17 -2.07 28.17
N ARG A 153 11.86 -2.11 28.37
CA ARG A 153 10.90 -2.50 27.33
C ARG A 153 10.95 -1.53 26.15
N GLY A 154 10.46 -1.98 25.00
CA GLY A 154 10.45 -1.19 23.79
C GLY A 154 9.83 -1.93 22.61
N LEU A 155 9.81 -1.24 21.47
CA LEU A 155 9.40 -1.75 20.18
C LEU A 155 10.64 -2.16 19.38
N LEU A 156 10.80 -3.47 19.14
CA LEU A 156 11.84 -4.01 18.26
C LEU A 156 11.27 -4.16 16.86
N CYS A 157 11.92 -3.60 15.85
CA CYS A 157 11.56 -3.76 14.46
C CYS A 157 12.72 -4.33 13.62
N ALA A 158 12.35 -5.05 12.56
CA ALA A 158 13.22 -5.56 11.52
C ALA A 158 12.73 -5.05 10.17
N ASN A 159 13.60 -4.34 9.45
CA ASN A 159 13.37 -4.02 8.05
C ASN A 159 13.67 -5.25 7.20
N THR A 160 12.70 -5.70 6.44
CA THR A 160 12.78 -6.92 5.62
C THR A 160 11.95 -6.73 4.35
N SER A 161 11.63 -7.82 3.65
CA SER A 161 10.73 -7.77 2.50
C SER A 161 9.74 -8.92 2.49
N TYR A 162 8.65 -8.74 1.75
CA TYR A 162 7.68 -9.79 1.44
C TYR A 162 7.12 -9.54 0.05
N ASP A 163 7.01 -10.59 -0.77
CA ASP A 163 6.58 -10.50 -2.17
C ASP A 163 7.32 -9.43 -3.00
N GLY A 164 8.62 -9.26 -2.75
CA GLY A 164 9.46 -8.28 -3.43
C GLY A 164 9.26 -6.81 -3.00
N ARG A 165 8.47 -6.57 -1.94
CA ARG A 165 8.21 -5.24 -1.38
C ARG A 165 8.87 -5.06 -0.02
N PRO A 166 9.30 -3.85 0.37
CA PRO A 166 9.70 -3.56 1.75
C PRO A 166 8.60 -3.98 2.74
N LEU A 167 8.98 -4.47 3.91
CA LEU A 167 8.10 -4.83 5.02
C LEU A 167 8.83 -4.48 6.32
N LYS A 168 8.13 -3.93 7.31
CA LYS A 168 8.65 -3.77 8.66
C LYS A 168 7.92 -4.74 9.60
N ALA A 169 8.66 -5.68 10.17
CA ALA A 169 8.14 -6.63 11.15
C ALA A 169 8.57 -6.20 12.55
N CYS A 170 7.62 -6.04 13.46
CA CYS A 170 7.88 -5.50 14.79
C CYS A 170 7.32 -6.39 15.90
N THR A 171 7.90 -6.27 17.09
CA THR A 171 7.41 -6.88 18.33
C THR A 171 7.53 -5.94 19.52
N ALA A 172 6.57 -6.01 20.44
CA ALA A 172 6.57 -5.20 21.65
C ALA A 172 6.02 -5.99 22.85
N HIS A 173 6.66 -5.82 24.00
CA HIS A 173 6.22 -6.39 25.27
C HIS A 173 6.02 -5.26 26.28
N THR A 174 4.78 -4.89 26.58
CA THR A 174 4.45 -3.73 27.44
C THR A 174 4.32 -4.12 28.91
N TYR A 175 4.32 -3.13 29.80
CA TYR A 175 4.10 -3.32 31.22
C TYR A 175 2.69 -2.83 31.61
N ALA A 176 1.89 -3.70 32.23
CA ALA A 176 0.49 -3.39 32.57
C ALA A 176 0.31 -2.13 33.44
N ALA A 177 1.33 -1.75 34.24
CA ALA A 177 1.28 -0.55 35.06
C ALA A 177 1.78 0.73 34.36
N ALA A 178 2.10 0.66 33.07
CA ALA A 178 2.53 1.78 32.22
C ALA A 178 1.71 1.81 30.91
N PRO A 179 0.39 2.06 30.97
CA PRO A 179 -0.47 2.09 29.78
C PRO A 179 -0.06 3.13 28.73
N GLU A 180 0.73 4.15 29.11
CA GLU A 180 1.29 5.16 28.21
C GLU A 180 2.17 4.57 27.11
N GLN A 181 2.73 3.38 27.33
CA GLN A 181 3.54 2.67 26.33
C GLN A 181 2.76 2.38 25.04
N LEU A 182 1.44 2.16 25.13
CA LEU A 182 0.63 1.95 23.93
C LEU A 182 0.47 3.21 23.09
N GLN A 183 0.38 4.38 23.73
CA GLN A 183 0.40 5.65 23.02
C GLN A 183 1.76 5.87 22.36
N GLU A 184 2.87 5.50 23.01
CA GLU A 184 4.20 5.58 22.39
C GLU A 184 4.32 4.71 21.13
N ILE A 185 3.80 3.47 21.16
CA ILE A 185 3.73 2.60 19.96
C ILE A 185 2.90 3.28 18.87
N ALA A 186 1.73 3.83 19.22
CA ALA A 186 0.86 4.50 18.27
C ALA A 186 1.53 5.74 17.65
N ASP A 187 2.20 6.55 18.46
CA ASP A 187 2.92 7.76 18.02
C ASP A 187 4.07 7.41 17.08
N TRP A 188 4.91 6.42 17.43
CA TRP A 188 5.99 5.98 16.57
C TRP A 188 5.46 5.40 15.26
N THR A 189 4.47 4.52 15.35
CA THR A 189 3.86 3.95 14.14
C THR A 189 3.06 4.99 13.36
N ALA A 190 2.75 6.16 13.88
CA ALA A 190 2.16 7.26 13.13
C ALA A 190 3.22 8.20 12.50
N ASP A 191 4.46 8.20 13.00
CA ASP A 191 5.56 9.04 12.50
C ASP A 191 6.11 8.51 11.15
N PRO A 192 5.90 9.22 10.03
CA PRO A 192 6.36 8.78 8.71
C PRO A 192 7.88 8.70 8.58
N SER A 193 8.65 9.34 9.45
CA SER A 193 10.11 9.28 9.46
C SER A 193 10.65 7.97 10.04
N LEU A 194 9.88 7.34 10.95
CA LEU A 194 10.21 6.06 11.58
C LEU A 194 9.51 4.90 10.88
N PHE A 195 8.23 5.09 10.55
CA PHE A 195 7.36 4.12 9.89
C PHE A 195 6.78 4.74 8.63
N PRO A 196 7.54 4.72 7.51
CA PRO A 196 7.08 5.25 6.24
C PRO A 196 5.69 4.70 5.90
N VAL A 197 4.82 5.60 5.42
CA VAL A 197 3.41 5.31 5.09
C VAL A 197 3.26 4.06 4.22
N ASN A 198 4.26 3.80 3.37
CA ASN A 198 4.21 2.78 2.32
C ASN A 198 5.12 1.57 2.59
N THR A 199 5.69 1.49 3.80
CA THR A 199 6.27 0.26 4.30
C THR A 199 5.18 -0.43 5.13
N PRO A 200 4.59 -1.54 4.65
CA PRO A 200 3.67 -2.34 5.42
C PRO A 200 4.28 -2.68 6.77
N VAL A 201 3.47 -2.64 7.81
CA VAL A 201 3.90 -2.96 9.17
C VAL A 201 3.11 -4.17 9.65
N VAL A 202 3.81 -5.14 10.22
CA VAL A 202 3.21 -6.22 11.01
C VAL A 202 3.76 -6.17 12.42
N LEU A 203 2.89 -6.31 13.42
CA LEU A 203 3.25 -6.18 14.83
C LEU A 203 2.69 -7.38 15.59
N GLY A 204 3.56 -8.24 16.13
CA GLY A 204 3.14 -9.18 17.18
C GLY A 204 3.46 -8.58 18.55
N ALA A 205 2.64 -8.77 19.57
CA ALA A 205 2.92 -8.12 20.85
C ALA A 205 2.24 -8.77 22.05
N ASP A 206 2.96 -8.89 23.17
CA ASP A 206 2.36 -9.02 24.50
C ASP A 206 2.05 -7.62 25.05
N LEU A 207 0.80 -7.20 24.93
CA LEU A 207 0.36 -5.86 25.32
C LEU A 207 -0.20 -5.79 26.75
N ASN A 208 -0.29 -6.93 27.45
CA ASN A 208 -0.73 -6.99 28.85
C ASN A 208 -2.07 -6.29 29.15
N LEU A 209 -2.92 -6.07 28.13
CA LEU A 209 -4.18 -5.35 28.20
C LEU A 209 -5.28 -6.10 27.43
N GLN A 210 -6.50 -6.05 27.95
CA GLN A 210 -7.69 -6.62 27.32
C GLN A 210 -8.24 -5.70 26.22
N PRO A 211 -8.90 -6.25 25.19
CA PRO A 211 -9.37 -5.48 24.04
C PRO A 211 -10.27 -4.28 24.34
N ASN A 212 -10.93 -4.27 25.51
CA ASN A 212 -11.84 -3.20 25.94
C ASN A 212 -11.17 -2.13 26.83
N GLU A 213 -9.86 -2.22 27.05
CA GLU A 213 -9.09 -1.22 27.79
C GLU A 213 -8.67 -0.07 26.87
N GLY A 214 -8.94 1.17 27.28
CA GLY A 214 -8.86 2.35 26.40
C GLY A 214 -7.49 2.61 25.78
N GLY A 215 -6.39 2.14 26.40
CA GLY A 215 -5.05 2.28 25.83
C GLY A 215 -4.87 1.55 24.50
N LEU A 216 -5.62 0.47 24.25
CA LEU A 216 -5.54 -0.27 22.99
C LEU A 216 -6.19 0.46 21.81
N ALA A 217 -7.11 1.40 22.06
CA ALA A 217 -7.79 2.17 21.01
C ALA A 217 -6.81 2.96 20.12
N HIS A 218 -5.61 3.24 20.62
CA HIS A 218 -4.54 3.90 19.87
C HIS A 218 -3.93 3.03 18.75
N LEU A 219 -4.12 1.71 18.80
CA LEU A 219 -3.61 0.78 17.79
C LEU A 219 -4.66 0.40 16.73
N TYR A 220 -5.94 0.29 17.11
CA TYR A 220 -7.04 -0.11 16.21
C TYR A 220 -7.56 1.02 15.33
N ASP A 221 -7.87 0.70 14.08
CA ASP A 221 -8.44 1.65 13.11
C ASP A 221 -9.99 1.65 12.99
N HIS A 222 -10.68 0.59 13.42
CA HIS A 222 -12.09 0.40 13.07
C HIS A 222 -13.04 0.35 14.29
N THR A 223 -14.29 0.76 14.09
CA THR A 223 -15.36 0.93 15.11
C THR A 223 -16.26 -0.31 15.28
N HIS A 224 -15.76 -1.55 15.29
CA HIS A 224 -16.66 -2.72 15.40
C HIS A 224 -16.58 -3.47 16.74
N SER A 225 -17.57 -3.13 17.58
CA SER A 225 -18.13 -3.88 18.72
C SER A 225 -17.34 -3.90 20.05
N SER A 226 -17.94 -3.28 21.08
CA SER A 226 -17.62 -3.36 22.52
C SER A 226 -16.21 -2.98 23.01
N LYS A 227 -15.19 -2.87 22.15
CA LYS A 227 -13.84 -2.42 22.50
C LYS A 227 -13.79 -0.91 22.83
N ASP A 228 -14.68 -0.12 22.21
CA ASP A 228 -14.74 1.36 22.29
C ASP A 228 -15.98 1.89 23.02
N ALA A 229 -16.11 1.63 24.32
CA ALA A 229 -17.25 2.18 25.06
C ALA A 229 -17.24 3.72 25.17
N THR A 230 -16.11 4.40 24.87
CA THR A 230 -15.95 5.84 25.16
C THR A 230 -15.13 6.70 24.18
N ALA A 231 -14.44 6.17 23.15
CA ALA A 231 -13.62 6.97 22.23
C ALA A 231 -13.77 6.53 20.77
N GLN A 232 -13.49 7.42 19.81
CA GLN A 232 -13.38 7.07 18.39
C GLN A 232 -12.01 6.39 18.17
N PRO A 233 -11.92 5.29 17.41
CA PRO A 233 -10.65 4.66 17.08
C PRO A 233 -9.81 5.61 16.24
N ILE A 234 -8.52 5.70 16.57
CA ILE A 234 -7.54 6.58 15.90
C ILE A 234 -6.28 5.83 15.47
N GLY A 235 -6.22 4.52 15.68
CA GLY A 235 -5.08 3.68 15.30
C GLY A 235 -5.09 3.26 13.83
N ARG A 236 -4.06 2.52 13.37
CA ARG A 236 -3.87 2.14 11.95
C ARG A 236 -3.92 0.64 11.66
N PHE A 237 -4.07 -0.21 12.68
CA PHE A 237 -3.87 -1.65 12.54
C PHE A 237 -5.17 -2.46 12.50
N LEU A 238 -5.12 -3.55 11.73
CA LEU A 238 -6.05 -4.67 11.77
C LEU A 238 -5.48 -5.77 12.66
N GLU A 239 -6.24 -6.28 13.62
CA GLU A 239 -5.92 -7.47 14.40
C GLU A 239 -6.24 -8.75 13.63
N ALA A 240 -5.41 -9.78 13.82
CA ALA A 240 -5.51 -11.07 13.13
C ALA A 240 -6.82 -11.86 13.39
N ASP A 241 -7.63 -11.50 14.39
CA ASP A 241 -8.84 -12.25 14.74
C ASP A 241 -10.14 -11.46 14.54
N GLU A 242 -10.07 -10.25 13.94
CA GLU A 242 -11.18 -9.31 13.74
C GLU A 242 -12.46 -9.94 13.16
N THR A 243 -12.32 -11.05 12.42
CA THR A 243 -13.40 -11.70 11.67
C THR A 243 -13.95 -12.99 12.30
N ASN A 244 -13.51 -13.42 13.49
CA ASN A 244 -13.95 -14.69 14.11
C ASN A 244 -14.82 -14.52 15.38
N PRO A 245 -16.13 -14.24 15.25
CA PRO A 245 -17.03 -14.05 16.38
C PRO A 245 -17.34 -15.33 17.18
N ALA A 246 -17.01 -16.52 16.67
CA ALA A 246 -17.36 -17.80 17.30
C ALA A 246 -16.42 -18.19 18.46
N TRP A 247 -15.18 -17.68 18.47
CA TRP A 247 -14.17 -18.03 19.46
C TRP A 247 -14.54 -17.53 20.87
N PHE A 248 -15.16 -16.37 20.97
CA PHE A 248 -15.51 -15.75 22.25
C PHE A 248 -16.84 -16.23 22.84
N ALA A 249 -17.56 -17.18 22.23
CA ALA A 249 -18.87 -17.64 22.72
C ALA A 249 -18.77 -18.58 23.95
N GLU A 250 -19.73 -18.46 24.90
CA GLU A 250 -19.84 -19.18 26.20
C GLU A 250 -19.66 -20.71 26.21
N THR A 251 -19.59 -21.37 25.06
CA THR A 251 -19.64 -22.85 24.96
C THR A 251 -18.36 -23.49 24.41
N SER A 252 -17.31 -22.72 24.09
CA SER A 252 -16.05 -23.28 23.61
C SER A 252 -15.23 -23.87 24.78
N THR A 253 -15.00 -25.18 24.78
CA THR A 253 -13.98 -25.81 25.63
C THR A 253 -12.61 -25.27 25.25
N GLY A 254 -12.02 -24.45 26.12
CA GLY A 254 -10.79 -23.68 25.86
C GLY A 254 -10.99 -22.17 25.80
N GLY A 255 -12.25 -21.70 25.75
CA GLY A 255 -12.62 -20.30 25.75
C GLY A 255 -12.66 -19.69 27.14
N VAL A 256 -12.33 -18.41 27.19
CA VAL A 256 -12.56 -17.49 28.30
C VAL A 256 -13.94 -17.70 28.95
N THR A 257 -13.97 -17.85 30.28
CA THR A 257 -15.24 -17.79 31.03
C THR A 257 -15.74 -16.34 31.01
N CYS A 258 -16.96 -16.09 30.51
CA CYS A 258 -17.63 -14.79 30.59
C CYS A 258 -18.44 -14.69 31.91
N PRO A 259 -18.64 -13.50 32.52
CA PRO A 259 -19.45 -13.37 33.73
C PRO A 259 -20.91 -13.75 33.49
N ALA A 260 -21.47 -14.62 34.34
CA ALA A 260 -22.78 -15.25 34.16
C ALA A 260 -24.02 -14.34 34.36
N THR A 261 -23.86 -13.03 34.54
CA THR A 261 -24.97 -12.15 34.93
C THR A 261 -25.07 -10.89 34.08
N GLY A 262 -25.90 -10.94 33.03
CA GLY A 262 -26.52 -9.77 32.39
C GLY A 262 -26.28 -9.60 30.88
N THR A 263 -27.01 -10.34 30.05
CA THR A 263 -27.41 -9.99 28.65
C THR A 263 -26.36 -9.44 27.65
N VAL A 264 -25.08 -9.78 27.76
CA VAL A 264 -24.10 -9.44 26.70
C VAL A 264 -23.59 -10.74 26.06
N ARG A 265 -23.94 -10.95 24.78
CA ARG A 265 -23.35 -12.01 23.96
C ARG A 265 -21.85 -11.73 23.83
N CYS A 266 -21.00 -12.67 24.20
CA CYS A 266 -19.56 -12.54 24.01
C CYS A 266 -19.24 -12.49 22.50
N ARG A 267 -18.65 -11.37 22.05
CA ARG A 267 -18.20 -11.07 20.68
C ARG A 267 -16.68 -10.92 20.69
N ASN A 268 -16.05 -10.79 19.52
CA ASN A 268 -14.67 -10.27 19.43
C ASN A 268 -14.58 -9.00 20.30
N GLY A 269 -13.61 -8.97 21.22
CA GLY A 269 -13.41 -7.85 22.12
C GLY A 269 -14.26 -7.78 23.38
N ALA A 270 -14.92 -8.88 23.80
CA ALA A 270 -15.59 -8.94 25.09
C ALA A 270 -14.58 -9.16 26.25
N PRO A 271 -14.69 -8.43 27.38
CA PRO A 271 -13.82 -8.64 28.54
C PRO A 271 -13.93 -10.06 29.07
N THR A 272 -12.79 -10.61 29.48
CA THR A 272 -12.70 -11.94 30.06
C THR A 272 -13.10 -11.88 31.55
N ALA A 273 -13.71 -12.91 32.15
CA ALA A 273 -14.13 -12.85 33.57
C ALA A 273 -12.98 -12.79 34.59
N SER A 274 -11.73 -12.74 34.13
CA SER A 274 -10.51 -12.63 34.95
C SER A 274 -9.60 -11.57 34.34
N ALA A 275 -8.76 -10.89 35.12
CA ALA A 275 -7.72 -10.02 34.57
C ALA A 275 -6.69 -10.87 33.80
N ARG A 276 -6.86 -11.02 32.49
CA ARG A 276 -5.93 -11.77 31.62
C ARG A 276 -5.08 -10.80 30.82
N LYS A 277 -3.79 -11.10 30.76
CA LYS A 277 -2.85 -10.58 29.77
C LYS A 277 -3.14 -11.24 28.43
N ILE A 278 -3.05 -10.48 27.34
CA ILE A 278 -3.45 -10.92 26.00
C ILE A 278 -2.34 -10.55 25.02
N ASP A 279 -1.90 -11.56 24.27
CA ASP A 279 -0.98 -11.41 23.14
C ASP A 279 -1.77 -11.10 21.84
N TYR A 280 -1.17 -10.37 20.92
CA TYR A 280 -1.82 -9.89 19.69
C TYR A 280 -0.94 -10.08 18.46
N VAL A 281 -1.58 -10.14 17.28
CA VAL A 281 -0.92 -9.96 15.98
C VAL A 281 -1.72 -8.96 15.16
N PHE A 282 -1.04 -7.93 14.71
CA PHE A 282 -1.59 -6.81 13.96
C PHE A 282 -0.91 -6.67 12.60
N ALA A 283 -1.64 -6.16 11.61
CA ALA A 283 -1.09 -5.73 10.33
C ALA A 283 -1.67 -4.39 9.92
N ASP A 284 -0.88 -3.56 9.24
CA ASP A 284 -1.32 -2.26 8.76
C ASP A 284 -2.42 -2.43 7.70
N ARG A 285 -3.59 -1.88 8.00
CA ARG A 285 -4.78 -2.00 7.16
C ARG A 285 -4.62 -1.44 5.75
N ARG A 286 -3.68 -0.50 5.56
CA ARG A 286 -3.44 0.12 4.26
C ARG A 286 -2.89 -0.86 3.24
N HIS A 287 -2.16 -1.85 3.73
CA HIS A 287 -1.42 -2.80 2.92
C HIS A 287 -2.00 -4.21 3.02
N PHE A 288 -2.83 -4.47 4.03
CA PHE A 288 -3.36 -5.80 4.31
C PHE A 288 -4.88 -5.78 4.47
N THR A 289 -5.52 -6.84 3.97
CA THR A 289 -6.92 -7.16 4.30
C THR A 289 -6.99 -8.36 5.24
N ALA A 290 -8.14 -8.46 5.91
CA ALA A 290 -8.36 -9.37 7.02
C ALA A 290 -7.97 -10.83 6.70
N PRO A 291 -7.42 -11.55 7.69
CA PRO A 291 -6.99 -12.92 7.52
C PRO A 291 -8.16 -13.87 7.27
N SER A 292 -7.99 -14.78 6.31
CA SER A 292 -8.93 -15.88 6.13
C SER A 292 -8.82 -16.89 7.29
N LEU A 293 -9.99 -17.31 7.80
CA LEU A 293 -10.22 -18.26 8.89
C LEU A 293 -9.25 -19.45 8.95
N ALA A 294 -8.38 -19.46 9.96
CA ALA A 294 -7.84 -20.66 10.58
C ALA A 294 -7.44 -20.38 12.04
N ALA A 295 -8.41 -20.21 12.94
CA ALA A 295 -8.12 -20.22 14.37
C ALA A 295 -7.93 -21.66 14.85
N THR A 296 -6.70 -22.05 15.18
CA THR A 296 -6.44 -23.19 16.06
C THR A 296 -6.81 -22.80 17.48
N ALA A 297 -7.47 -23.70 18.21
CA ALA A 297 -7.92 -23.45 19.57
C ALA A 297 -6.72 -23.31 20.54
N PHE A 298 -6.65 -22.22 21.33
CA PHE A 298 -5.65 -22.05 22.38
C PHE A 298 -6.31 -21.85 23.73
N ALA A 299 -6.04 -22.75 24.68
CA ALA A 299 -6.34 -22.51 26.07
C ALA A 299 -5.20 -21.67 26.66
N GLU A 300 -5.55 -20.53 27.27
CA GLU A 300 -4.66 -19.51 27.87
C GLU A 300 -4.19 -18.43 26.88
N SER A 301 -4.27 -17.16 27.31
CA SER A 301 -4.12 -15.95 26.47
C SER A 301 -2.80 -15.19 26.73
N ASP A 302 -2.12 -15.56 27.81
CA ASP A 302 -0.78 -15.11 28.20
C ASP A 302 0.13 -16.28 27.83
N HIS A 303 1.15 -16.04 26.99
CA HIS A 303 2.05 -17.08 26.46
C HIS A 303 1.43 -18.06 25.46
N ALA A 304 0.48 -17.58 24.66
CA ALA A 304 -0.10 -18.34 23.55
C ALA A 304 0.78 -18.21 22.29
N LEU A 305 0.84 -19.27 21.49
CA LEU A 305 1.43 -19.18 20.16
C LEU A 305 0.32 -18.80 19.17
N LEU A 306 0.40 -17.59 18.62
CA LEU A 306 -0.57 -17.06 17.66
C LEU A 306 -0.09 -17.28 16.24
N LYS A 307 -1.04 -17.58 15.34
CA LYS A 307 -0.82 -17.70 13.89
C LYS A 307 -1.77 -16.76 13.18
N ALA A 308 -1.23 -15.93 12.31
CA ALA A 308 -2.00 -15.00 11.49
C ALA A 308 -1.62 -15.16 10.01
N SER A 309 -2.54 -14.82 9.11
CA SER A 309 -2.33 -14.86 7.66
C SER A 309 -2.98 -13.66 7.00
N PHE A 310 -2.25 -12.60 6.73
CA PHE A 310 -2.81 -11.38 6.15
C PHE A 310 -2.73 -11.39 4.63
N THR A 311 -3.79 -10.95 3.97
CA THR A 311 -3.77 -10.82 2.50
C THR A 311 -3.11 -9.49 2.15
N LEU A 312 -1.91 -9.53 1.57
CA LEU A 312 -1.30 -8.33 1.00
C LEU A 312 -2.20 -7.83 -0.13
N VAL A 313 -2.70 -6.60 0.01
CA VAL A 313 -3.51 -5.98 -1.03
C VAL A 313 -2.55 -5.52 -2.13
N PRO A 314 -2.72 -6.00 -3.39
CA PRO A 314 -1.95 -5.47 -4.50
C PRO A 314 -2.16 -3.98 -4.64
N SER A 315 -1.29 -3.36 -5.42
CA SER A 315 -1.38 -1.94 -5.74
C SER A 315 -2.79 -1.57 -6.19
N GLN A 316 -3.41 -0.62 -5.48
CA GLN A 316 -4.82 -0.33 -5.72
C GLN A 316 -5.01 0.40 -7.05
N TYR A 317 -4.04 1.22 -7.49
CA TYR A 317 -4.08 1.92 -8.78
C TYR A 317 -3.31 1.20 -9.88
N VAL A 318 -3.64 1.49 -11.14
CA VAL A 318 -2.98 0.90 -12.31
C VAL A 318 -2.59 1.91 -13.37
N ASP A 319 -3.23 3.07 -13.39
CA ASP A 319 -2.95 4.17 -14.32
C ASP A 319 -3.03 5.49 -13.52
N ILE A 320 -2.13 6.44 -13.81
CA ILE A 320 -2.24 7.84 -13.37
C ILE A 320 -2.21 8.75 -14.60
N PHE A 321 -2.97 9.84 -14.55
CA PHE A 321 -2.97 10.91 -15.56
C PHE A 321 -3.46 12.20 -14.90
N ALA A 322 -3.26 13.35 -15.55
CA ALA A 322 -3.50 14.65 -14.93
C ALA A 322 -4.04 15.67 -15.92
N GLY A 323 -4.71 16.70 -15.41
CA GLY A 323 -5.23 17.83 -16.20
C GLY A 323 -6.34 18.56 -15.45
N ASP A 324 -6.68 19.78 -15.86
CA ASP A 324 -7.74 20.58 -15.22
C ASP A 324 -9.15 20.10 -15.62
N LEU A 325 -9.69 19.12 -14.89
CA LEU A 325 -10.99 18.49 -15.16
C LEU A 325 -12.15 19.25 -14.50
N ASN A 326 -11.84 20.13 -13.54
CA ASN A 326 -12.81 20.93 -12.80
C ASN A 326 -12.88 22.40 -13.29
N ALA A 327 -12.06 22.76 -14.28
CA ALA A 327 -11.94 24.08 -14.90
C ALA A 327 -11.60 25.21 -13.89
N ASP A 328 -10.77 24.90 -12.88
CA ASP A 328 -10.32 25.85 -11.86
C ASP A 328 -8.94 26.45 -12.13
N THR A 329 -8.36 26.15 -13.28
CA THR A 329 -7.03 26.57 -13.79
C THR A 329 -5.84 25.90 -13.12
N HIS A 330 -6.06 24.90 -12.26
CA HIS A 330 -5.00 24.05 -11.73
C HIS A 330 -5.21 22.62 -12.20
N ASP A 331 -4.12 21.96 -12.58
CA ASP A 331 -4.23 20.58 -13.00
C ASP A 331 -4.57 19.65 -11.83
N ASP A 332 -5.54 18.78 -12.09
CA ASP A 332 -6.00 17.76 -11.18
C ASP A 332 -5.25 16.44 -11.42
N LEU A 333 -5.23 15.56 -10.41
CA LEU A 333 -4.70 14.20 -10.56
C LEU A 333 -5.84 13.19 -10.64
N LEU A 334 -5.73 12.24 -11.57
CA LEU A 334 -6.61 11.10 -11.70
C LEU A 334 -5.85 9.79 -11.56
N ALA A 335 -6.46 8.82 -10.88
CA ALA A 335 -5.91 7.47 -10.78
C ALA A 335 -7.01 6.42 -10.82
N ARG A 336 -6.77 5.36 -11.59
CA ARG A 336 -7.73 4.27 -11.79
C ARG A 336 -7.35 3.05 -10.99
N THR A 337 -8.32 2.41 -10.32
CA THR A 337 -8.05 1.17 -9.59
C THR A 337 -8.00 -0.07 -10.48
N ALA A 338 -7.18 -1.06 -10.11
CA ALA A 338 -7.07 -2.32 -10.86
C ALA A 338 -8.40 -3.07 -10.91
N GLN A 339 -9.08 -3.16 -9.77
CA GLN A 339 -10.26 -4.00 -9.56
C GLN A 339 -11.53 -3.15 -9.58
N GLY A 340 -12.44 -3.44 -10.53
CA GLY A 340 -13.69 -2.69 -10.68
C GLY A 340 -13.52 -1.31 -11.33
N GLY A 341 -12.28 -0.88 -11.55
CA GLY A 341 -11.96 0.33 -12.30
C GLY A 341 -12.59 1.58 -11.72
N THR A 342 -12.46 1.77 -10.42
CA THR A 342 -12.84 3.03 -9.78
C THR A 342 -11.90 4.13 -10.23
N LEU A 343 -12.43 5.18 -10.85
CA LEU A 343 -11.68 6.37 -11.20
C LEU A 343 -11.74 7.35 -10.03
N ASN A 344 -10.58 7.61 -9.45
CA ASN A 344 -10.40 8.53 -8.34
C ASN A 344 -9.80 9.83 -8.88
N PHE A 345 -10.22 10.93 -8.27
CA PHE A 345 -9.90 12.30 -8.65
C PHE A 345 -9.45 13.06 -7.42
N TRP A 346 -8.36 13.81 -7.54
CA TRP A 346 -7.87 14.73 -6.53
C TRP A 346 -7.74 16.11 -7.15
N ALA A 347 -8.54 17.05 -6.65
CA ALA A 347 -8.51 18.43 -7.12
C ALA A 347 -7.12 19.05 -6.87
N GLY A 348 -6.53 19.62 -7.91
CA GLY A 348 -5.29 20.37 -7.82
C GLY A 348 -5.50 21.74 -7.19
N SER A 349 -4.47 22.23 -6.52
CA SER A 349 -4.44 23.61 -6.01
C SER A 349 -3.33 24.45 -6.62
N GLY A 350 -2.51 23.84 -7.49
CA GLY A 350 -1.30 24.46 -8.07
C GLY A 350 -0.32 24.95 -7.00
N THR A 351 -0.14 24.19 -5.90
CA THR A 351 0.79 24.58 -4.82
C THR A 351 1.61 23.41 -4.28
N THR A 352 1.82 22.39 -5.09
CA THR A 352 2.57 21.19 -4.71
C THR A 352 3.96 21.53 -4.18
N SER A 353 4.32 20.97 -3.03
CA SER A 353 5.61 21.21 -2.37
C SER A 353 6.00 20.06 -1.43
N ALA A 354 7.23 20.09 -0.91
CA ALA A 354 7.69 19.08 0.05
C ALA A 354 6.83 19.00 1.33
N ALA A 355 6.10 20.08 1.67
CA ALA A 355 5.28 20.16 2.88
C ALA A 355 3.80 19.84 2.65
N ALA A 356 3.33 19.90 1.40
CA ALA A 356 1.92 19.71 1.05
C ALA A 356 1.81 19.16 -0.37
N SER A 357 0.99 18.11 -0.55
CA SER A 357 0.78 17.48 -1.87
C SER A 357 0.15 18.40 -2.90
N GLY A 358 -0.48 19.51 -2.49
CA GLY A 358 -1.23 20.39 -3.39
C GLY A 358 -2.52 19.77 -3.94
N LEU A 359 -2.90 18.60 -3.44
CA LEU A 359 -4.02 17.77 -3.92
C LEU A 359 -5.08 17.64 -2.83
N GLY A 360 -6.35 17.81 -3.21
CA GLY A 360 -7.51 17.79 -2.32
C GLY A 360 -7.88 16.40 -1.78
N THR A 361 -9.00 16.31 -1.07
CA THR A 361 -9.55 14.99 -0.66
C THR A 361 -10.07 14.24 -1.89
N PRO A 362 -9.80 12.92 -2.02
CA PRO A 362 -10.22 12.16 -3.19
C PRO A 362 -11.74 12.13 -3.34
N ALA A 363 -12.20 12.33 -4.57
CA ALA A 363 -13.55 12.02 -5.01
C ALA A 363 -13.54 10.79 -5.93
N VAL A 364 -14.62 10.01 -5.90
CA VAL A 364 -14.84 8.92 -6.85
C VAL A 364 -15.71 9.44 -7.98
N LEU A 365 -15.17 9.47 -9.19
CA LEU A 365 -15.88 9.94 -10.38
C LEU A 365 -16.73 8.83 -10.99
N GLY A 366 -16.26 7.57 -10.95
CA GLY A 366 -17.01 6.45 -11.51
C GLY A 366 -16.36 5.10 -11.29
N ASN A 367 -17.00 4.06 -11.81
CA ASN A 367 -16.50 2.69 -11.82
C ASN A 367 -16.49 2.15 -13.25
N ALA A 368 -16.02 0.91 -13.45
CA ALA A 368 -15.92 0.23 -14.74
C ALA A 368 -14.95 0.89 -15.73
N TRP A 369 -14.02 1.71 -15.24
CA TRP A 369 -12.93 2.23 -16.06
C TRP A 369 -11.88 1.16 -16.41
N ASP A 370 -12.00 -0.06 -15.86
CA ASP A 370 -11.20 -1.24 -16.25
C ASP A 370 -11.51 -1.76 -17.66
N ASN A 371 -12.54 -1.21 -18.29
CA ASN A 371 -12.78 -1.37 -19.72
C ASN A 371 -11.83 -0.52 -20.58
N TYR A 372 -11.09 0.41 -19.98
CA TYR A 372 -10.17 1.33 -20.64
C TYR A 372 -8.79 1.28 -19.99
N THR A 373 -7.78 1.70 -20.75
CA THR A 373 -6.36 1.73 -20.37
C THR A 373 -5.69 2.83 -21.18
N ASP A 374 -4.46 3.22 -20.83
CA ASP A 374 -3.64 4.09 -21.69
C ASP A 374 -4.35 5.42 -21.96
N PHE A 375 -4.54 6.21 -20.90
CA PHE A 375 -5.29 7.45 -20.91
C PHE A 375 -4.39 8.64 -21.22
N ALA A 376 -4.96 9.63 -21.89
CA ALA A 376 -4.35 10.94 -22.04
C ALA A 376 -5.44 12.02 -21.93
N THR A 377 -5.00 13.23 -21.62
CA THR A 377 -5.81 14.41 -21.37
C THR A 377 -5.34 15.55 -22.27
N GLY A 378 -6.27 16.43 -22.64
CA GLY A 378 -6.02 17.58 -23.52
C GLY A 378 -7.32 18.20 -24.00
N ASP A 379 -7.28 19.38 -24.61
CA ASP A 379 -8.41 20.04 -25.26
C ASP A 379 -8.50 19.59 -26.74
N PHE A 380 -9.12 18.43 -26.97
CA PHE A 380 -9.17 17.81 -28.30
C PHE A 380 -10.29 18.39 -29.17
N ASP A 381 -11.25 19.09 -28.59
CA ASP A 381 -12.37 19.74 -29.29
C ASP A 381 -12.31 21.27 -29.33
N ALA A 382 -11.24 21.86 -28.79
CA ALA A 382 -10.92 23.28 -28.77
C ALA A 382 -11.98 24.14 -28.05
N ASP A 383 -12.60 23.60 -27.00
CA ASP A 383 -13.58 24.30 -26.18
C ASP A 383 -13.00 24.98 -24.93
N GLY A 384 -11.71 24.76 -24.67
CA GLY A 384 -10.95 25.33 -23.56
C GLY A 384 -11.07 24.53 -22.26
N ARG A 385 -11.58 23.30 -22.29
CA ARG A 385 -11.64 22.39 -21.15
C ARG A 385 -10.84 21.13 -21.41
N THR A 386 -10.34 20.52 -20.34
CA THR A 386 -9.62 19.25 -20.44
C THR A 386 -10.57 18.12 -20.77
N ASP A 387 -10.36 17.47 -21.89
CA ASP A 387 -10.99 16.23 -22.30
C ASP A 387 -10.15 15.01 -21.87
N VAL A 388 -10.75 13.82 -21.98
CA VAL A 388 -10.07 12.54 -21.74
C VAL A 388 -10.20 11.67 -22.98
N ILE A 389 -9.10 11.01 -23.34
CA ILE A 389 -9.11 9.87 -24.25
C ILE A 389 -8.58 8.62 -23.55
N GLY A 390 -9.03 7.45 -23.99
CA GLY A 390 -8.60 6.18 -23.42
C GLY A 390 -8.79 5.02 -24.37
N ARG A 391 -7.89 4.05 -24.33
CA ARG A 391 -7.96 2.84 -25.17
C ARG A 391 -8.95 1.85 -24.59
N ALA A 392 -10.04 1.57 -25.33
CA ALA A 392 -10.97 0.51 -24.98
C ALA A 392 -10.35 -0.88 -25.14
N VAL A 393 -10.30 -1.64 -24.05
CA VAL A 393 -9.73 -2.99 -24.00
C VAL A 393 -10.54 -3.97 -24.86
N GLY A 394 -11.87 -3.93 -24.75
CA GLY A 394 -12.76 -4.85 -25.47
C GLY A 394 -13.04 -4.46 -26.92
N LEU A 395 -13.13 -3.15 -27.20
CA LEU A 395 -13.51 -2.62 -28.51
C LEU A 395 -12.32 -2.31 -29.42
N ARG A 396 -11.11 -2.23 -28.84
CA ARG A 396 -9.86 -1.97 -29.57
C ARG A 396 -9.85 -0.61 -30.28
N THR A 397 -10.67 0.32 -29.81
CA THR A 397 -10.82 1.71 -30.26
C THR A 397 -10.11 2.65 -29.29
N LEU A 398 -9.85 3.87 -29.76
CA LEU A 398 -9.61 5.01 -28.89
C LEU A 398 -10.96 5.70 -28.65
N GLU A 399 -11.33 5.85 -27.38
CA GLU A 399 -12.56 6.48 -26.95
C GLU A 399 -12.25 7.88 -26.43
N PHE A 400 -13.17 8.80 -26.66
CA PHE A 400 -13.09 10.22 -26.30
C PHE A 400 -14.26 10.60 -25.40
N TRP A 401 -13.96 11.30 -24.31
CA TRP A 401 -14.89 11.93 -23.38
C TRP A 401 -14.63 13.43 -23.38
N ALA A 402 -15.60 14.22 -23.84
CA ALA A 402 -15.49 15.67 -23.74
C ALA A 402 -15.57 16.10 -22.26
N GLY A 403 -14.71 17.03 -21.87
CA GLY A 403 -14.66 17.63 -20.55
C GLY A 403 -15.86 18.53 -20.29
N GLU A 404 -16.54 18.35 -19.18
CA GLU A 404 -17.58 19.29 -18.76
C GLU A 404 -17.04 20.41 -17.87
N GLY A 405 -15.82 20.26 -17.32
CA GLY A 405 -15.20 21.22 -16.41
C GLY A 405 -15.90 21.26 -15.05
N THR A 406 -16.37 20.10 -14.57
CA THR A 406 -17.18 20.01 -13.35
C THR A 406 -16.83 18.79 -12.49
N ALA A 407 -15.67 18.16 -12.72
CA ALA A 407 -15.24 17.03 -11.93
C ALA A 407 -15.20 17.36 -10.43
N GLY A 408 -15.64 16.41 -9.59
CA GLY A 408 -15.72 16.59 -8.13
C GLY A 408 -16.85 17.47 -7.62
N ALA A 409 -17.61 18.16 -8.50
CA ALA A 409 -18.74 18.98 -8.07
C ALA A 409 -19.96 18.10 -7.65
N PRO A 410 -20.74 18.51 -6.62
CA PRO A 410 -21.90 17.74 -6.21
C PRO A 410 -22.96 17.63 -7.32
N GLY A 411 -23.26 16.40 -7.73
CA GLY A 411 -24.35 16.11 -8.67
C GLY A 411 -23.98 16.21 -10.16
N THR A 412 -22.69 16.32 -10.51
CA THR A 412 -22.19 16.42 -11.89
C THR A 412 -21.64 15.10 -12.46
N GLY A 413 -21.70 14.00 -11.69
CA GLY A 413 -21.19 12.70 -12.15
C GLY A 413 -19.66 12.66 -12.15
N ASP A 414 -19.07 12.13 -13.22
CA ASP A 414 -17.62 12.13 -13.45
C ASP A 414 -17.10 13.44 -14.07
N GLY A 415 -17.98 14.40 -14.38
CA GLY A 415 -17.59 15.65 -15.05
C GLY A 415 -17.19 15.45 -16.52
N LEU A 416 -17.57 14.31 -17.11
CA LEU A 416 -17.27 13.93 -18.48
C LEU A 416 -18.55 13.63 -19.27
N ALA A 417 -18.57 14.02 -20.54
CA ALA A 417 -19.65 13.65 -21.44
C ALA A 417 -19.63 12.14 -21.77
N ALA A 418 -20.72 11.64 -22.34
CA ALA A 418 -20.78 10.26 -22.80
C ALA A 418 -19.72 9.99 -23.88
N HIS A 419 -18.95 8.91 -23.69
CA HIS A 419 -17.82 8.61 -24.57
C HIS A 419 -18.24 8.24 -26.00
N THR A 420 -17.33 8.50 -26.94
CA THR A 420 -17.47 8.07 -28.34
C THR A 420 -16.16 7.57 -28.94
N PRO A 421 -16.20 6.57 -29.85
CA PRO A 421 -15.01 6.10 -30.53
C PRO A 421 -14.54 7.13 -31.56
N VAL A 422 -13.27 7.51 -31.48
CA VAL A 422 -12.64 8.49 -32.40
C VAL A 422 -11.70 7.84 -33.41
N THR A 423 -11.08 6.71 -33.05
CA THR A 423 -10.24 5.93 -33.97
C THR A 423 -10.44 4.43 -33.79
N ALA A 424 -10.13 3.66 -34.84
CA ALA A 424 -10.15 2.19 -34.82
C ALA A 424 -8.74 1.61 -34.67
N ASP A 425 -8.66 0.34 -34.27
CA ASP A 425 -7.44 -0.47 -34.20
C ASP A 425 -6.35 0.04 -33.23
N TRP A 426 -6.73 0.80 -32.19
CA TRP A 426 -5.79 1.33 -31.19
C TRP A 426 -5.12 0.25 -30.34
N SER A 427 -5.60 -0.99 -30.39
CA SER A 427 -4.98 -2.16 -29.71
C SER A 427 -3.51 -2.45 -30.07
N ARG A 428 -3.01 -1.90 -31.19
CA ARG A 428 -1.59 -2.02 -31.58
C ARG A 428 -0.68 -0.97 -30.94
N TYR A 429 -1.28 0.07 -30.36
CA TYR A 429 -0.59 1.18 -29.72
C TYR A 429 -0.68 1.08 -28.20
N ARG A 430 0.33 1.65 -27.54
CA ARG A 430 0.50 1.77 -26.09
C ARG A 430 1.22 3.08 -25.80
N ASP A 431 1.20 3.49 -24.53
CA ASP A 431 1.94 4.66 -24.05
C ASP A 431 1.48 5.89 -24.84
N THR A 432 0.16 6.11 -24.89
CA THR A 432 -0.48 7.22 -25.59
C THR A 432 -0.35 8.48 -24.74
N VAL A 433 0.19 9.54 -25.33
CA VAL A 433 0.33 10.86 -24.70
C VAL A 433 -0.24 11.93 -25.63
N ALA A 434 -0.63 13.05 -25.04
CA ALA A 434 -1.24 14.17 -25.74
C ALA A 434 -0.51 15.49 -25.45
N GLY A 435 -0.72 16.47 -26.31
CA GLY A 435 -0.21 17.84 -26.20
C GLY A 435 -0.01 18.48 -27.57
N ASP A 436 0.16 19.79 -27.62
CA ASP A 436 0.50 20.56 -28.82
C ASP A 436 1.98 20.34 -29.24
N PHE A 437 2.24 19.22 -29.91
CA PHE A 437 3.60 18.84 -30.35
C PHE A 437 4.04 19.61 -31.60
N ASP A 438 3.10 20.03 -32.45
CA ASP A 438 3.40 20.78 -33.67
C ASP A 438 3.27 22.31 -33.56
N GLY A 439 2.79 22.81 -32.41
CA GLY A 439 2.76 24.23 -32.06
C GLY A 439 1.63 25.00 -32.74
N ASP A 440 0.56 24.33 -33.18
CA ASP A 440 -0.57 24.94 -33.88
C ASP A 440 -1.72 25.37 -32.96
N GLY A 441 -1.63 25.03 -31.66
CA GLY A 441 -2.61 25.34 -30.63
C GLY A 441 -3.73 24.31 -30.50
N HIS A 442 -3.58 23.12 -31.09
CA HIS A 442 -4.48 21.99 -30.91
C HIS A 442 -3.73 20.79 -30.32
N ASP A 443 -4.35 20.12 -29.35
CA ASP A 443 -3.71 18.93 -28.78
C ASP A 443 -3.66 17.78 -29.79
N ASP A 444 -2.44 17.30 -30.00
CA ASP A 444 -2.10 16.18 -30.85
C ASP A 444 -2.01 14.88 -30.05
N LEU A 445 -1.83 13.76 -30.75
CA LEU A 445 -1.51 12.48 -30.11
C LEU A 445 -0.18 11.91 -30.60
N ILE A 446 0.57 11.37 -29.64
CA ILE A 446 1.66 10.43 -29.91
C ILE A 446 1.35 9.10 -29.23
N ALA A 447 1.62 8.00 -29.92
CA ALA A 447 1.54 6.68 -29.31
C ALA A 447 2.63 5.75 -29.86
N ARG A 448 3.05 4.81 -29.01
CA ARG A 448 4.08 3.83 -29.34
C ARG A 448 3.45 2.58 -29.95
N GLU A 449 3.94 2.17 -31.12
CA GLU A 449 3.53 0.92 -31.73
C GLU A 449 4.16 -0.26 -30.98
N ALA A 450 3.32 -1.12 -30.39
CA ALA A 450 3.76 -2.17 -29.48
C ALA A 450 4.70 -3.22 -30.14
N ALA A 451 4.61 -3.39 -31.46
CA ALA A 451 5.37 -4.40 -32.19
C ALA A 451 6.78 -3.93 -32.59
N THR A 452 6.93 -2.66 -32.92
CA THR A 452 8.17 -2.07 -33.46
C THR A 452 8.87 -1.17 -32.45
N GLY A 453 8.11 -0.65 -31.49
CA GLY A 453 8.54 0.39 -30.57
C GLY A 453 8.60 1.78 -31.21
N SER A 454 8.19 1.96 -32.47
CA SER A 454 8.18 3.26 -33.16
C SER A 454 7.10 4.18 -32.58
N LEU A 455 7.38 5.48 -32.51
CA LEU A 455 6.36 6.50 -32.21
C LEU A 455 5.63 6.92 -33.48
N ARG A 456 4.32 7.07 -33.34
CA ARG A 456 3.41 7.57 -34.36
C ARG A 456 2.78 8.86 -33.86
N PHE A 457 2.68 9.85 -34.73
CA PHE A 457 2.08 11.14 -34.46
C PHE A 457 0.78 11.30 -35.25
N TRP A 458 -0.26 11.79 -34.59
CA TRP A 458 -1.52 12.19 -35.19
C TRP A 458 -1.77 13.65 -34.88
N ALA A 459 -1.70 14.52 -35.89
CA ALA A 459 -2.00 15.94 -35.70
C ALA A 459 -3.48 16.10 -35.32
N GLY A 460 -3.73 16.88 -34.27
CA GLY A 460 -5.03 17.35 -33.83
C GLY A 460 -5.64 18.31 -34.85
N THR A 461 -6.95 18.51 -34.74
CA THR A 461 -7.65 19.51 -35.56
C THR A 461 -8.56 20.41 -34.73
N GLY A 462 -8.58 20.22 -33.41
CA GLY A 462 -9.48 20.91 -32.47
C GLY A 462 -10.96 20.68 -32.79
N ARG A 463 -11.31 19.47 -33.28
CA ARG A 463 -12.66 19.13 -33.77
C ARG A 463 -13.07 17.71 -33.41
N THR A 464 -12.48 17.17 -32.36
CA THR A 464 -12.87 15.84 -31.88
C THR A 464 -14.32 15.88 -31.44
N ALA A 465 -15.13 14.95 -31.94
CA ALA A 465 -16.56 14.94 -31.68
C ALA A 465 -17.14 13.56 -32.00
N PRO A 466 -18.35 13.24 -31.52
CA PRO A 466 -19.06 12.03 -31.92
C PRO A 466 -19.07 11.81 -33.44
N GLY A 467 -18.37 10.76 -33.90
CA GLY A 467 -18.29 10.37 -35.31
C GLY A 467 -17.25 11.12 -36.15
N THR A 468 -16.41 11.98 -35.56
CA THR A 468 -15.27 12.62 -36.20
C THR A 468 -14.02 12.33 -35.37
N SER A 469 -12.96 11.81 -35.98
CA SER A 469 -11.75 11.44 -35.23
C SER A 469 -11.09 12.63 -34.55
N GLY A 470 -11.23 13.84 -35.11
CA GLY A 470 -10.49 15.02 -34.66
C GLY A 470 -8.99 14.99 -34.97
N PHE A 471 -8.49 13.86 -35.46
CA PHE A 471 -7.08 13.62 -35.77
C PHE A 471 -6.83 13.29 -37.24
N THR A 472 -5.67 13.70 -37.75
CA THR A 472 -5.18 13.38 -39.11
C THR A 472 -4.64 11.94 -39.21
N ALA A 473 -4.21 11.54 -40.41
CA ALA A 473 -3.59 10.23 -40.61
C ALA A 473 -2.18 10.18 -39.99
N PRO A 474 -1.79 9.07 -39.33
CA PRO A 474 -0.56 9.05 -38.56
C PRO A 474 0.70 9.04 -39.41
N VAL A 475 1.71 9.76 -38.97
CA VAL A 475 3.06 9.76 -39.52
C VAL A 475 4.06 9.23 -38.50
N ASP A 476 5.22 8.79 -38.97
CA ASP A 476 6.29 8.30 -38.09
C ASP A 476 7.07 9.48 -37.49
N VAL A 477 7.45 9.38 -36.21
CA VAL A 477 8.31 10.36 -35.54
C VAL A 477 9.77 9.91 -35.61
N THR A 478 10.66 10.78 -36.09
CA THR A 478 12.10 10.50 -36.20
C THR A 478 12.71 10.21 -34.83
N GLY A 479 13.35 9.05 -34.65
CA GLY A 479 14.07 8.73 -33.41
C GLY A 479 14.20 7.22 -33.14
N ASP A 480 14.88 6.87 -32.05
CA ASP A 480 14.90 5.51 -31.49
C ASP A 480 14.13 5.48 -30.17
N TRP A 481 13.01 4.78 -30.20
CA TRP A 481 12.00 4.74 -29.15
C TRP A 481 11.81 3.30 -28.60
N SER A 482 12.61 2.36 -29.10
CA SER A 482 12.41 0.92 -28.89
C SER A 482 12.65 0.49 -27.44
N GLY A 483 13.51 1.19 -26.70
CA GLY A 483 13.85 0.91 -25.31
C GLY A 483 12.88 1.47 -24.26
N LEU A 484 11.87 2.24 -24.67
CA LEU A 484 10.94 2.90 -23.76
C LEU A 484 9.84 1.96 -23.27
N THR A 485 9.43 2.15 -22.01
CA THR A 485 8.40 1.37 -21.33
C THR A 485 7.32 2.22 -20.68
N ASP A 486 7.37 3.53 -20.91
CA ASP A 486 6.38 4.52 -20.47
C ASP A 486 6.71 5.88 -21.09
N LEU A 487 5.70 6.74 -21.26
CA LEU A 487 5.84 8.10 -21.79
C LEU A 487 5.02 9.08 -20.95
N ALA A 488 5.51 10.32 -20.84
CA ALA A 488 4.71 11.46 -20.42
C ALA A 488 5.09 12.67 -21.27
N ALA A 489 4.14 13.57 -21.49
CA ALA A 489 4.30 14.75 -22.34
C ALA A 489 3.77 15.99 -21.63
N GLY A 490 4.48 17.11 -21.77
CA GLY A 490 4.17 18.39 -21.15
C GLY A 490 5.22 19.45 -21.48
N ASP A 491 4.94 20.72 -21.24
CA ASP A 491 5.90 21.83 -21.41
C ASP A 491 6.86 21.92 -20.21
N PHE A 492 7.83 21.00 -20.15
CA PHE A 492 8.79 20.91 -19.03
C PHE A 492 9.83 22.05 -19.04
N ASP A 493 10.13 22.63 -20.20
CA ASP A 493 11.11 23.72 -20.32
C ASP A 493 10.48 25.14 -20.36
N GLY A 494 9.15 25.23 -20.50
CA GLY A 494 8.38 26.49 -20.47
C GLY A 494 8.45 27.27 -21.78
N ASN A 495 8.69 26.60 -22.91
CA ASN A 495 8.84 27.24 -24.21
C ASN A 495 7.51 27.35 -25.00
N GLY A 496 6.44 26.76 -24.49
CA GLY A 496 5.11 26.75 -25.10
C GLY A 496 4.90 25.66 -26.15
N THR A 497 5.78 24.66 -26.25
CA THR A 497 5.61 23.47 -27.08
C THR A 497 5.74 22.22 -26.22
N THR A 498 5.02 21.16 -26.56
CA THR A 498 5.02 19.95 -25.74
C THR A 498 6.34 19.18 -25.87
N ASP A 499 7.01 18.97 -24.74
CA ASP A 499 8.18 18.09 -24.61
C ASP A 499 7.76 16.64 -24.37
N LEU A 500 8.71 15.71 -24.50
CA LEU A 500 8.51 14.29 -24.21
C LEU A 500 9.54 13.76 -23.21
N VAL A 501 9.08 13.03 -22.20
CA VAL A 501 9.92 12.17 -21.37
C VAL A 501 9.55 10.71 -21.55
N GLY A 502 10.55 9.83 -21.47
CA GLY A 502 10.38 8.40 -21.63
C GLY A 502 11.20 7.60 -20.63
N ARG A 503 10.54 6.64 -19.98
CA ARG A 503 11.22 5.71 -19.07
C ARG A 503 11.84 4.56 -19.84
N ASN A 504 13.09 4.24 -19.53
CA ASN A 504 13.76 3.04 -20.03
C ASN A 504 14.13 2.10 -18.86
N THR A 505 13.30 1.10 -18.60
CA THR A 505 13.52 0.15 -17.49
C THR A 505 14.72 -0.76 -17.69
N ALA A 506 15.17 -0.97 -18.94
CA ALA A 506 16.34 -1.81 -19.22
C ALA A 506 17.65 -1.13 -18.82
N THR A 507 17.70 0.20 -18.92
CA THR A 507 18.87 1.02 -18.55
C THR A 507 18.69 1.76 -17.23
N ASP A 508 17.49 1.68 -16.63
CA ASP A 508 17.12 2.39 -15.40
C ASP A 508 17.30 3.91 -15.53
N ARG A 509 16.96 4.47 -16.71
CA ARG A 509 17.10 5.90 -17.03
C ARG A 509 15.77 6.56 -17.39
N LEU A 510 15.68 7.86 -17.13
CA LEU A 510 14.70 8.75 -17.75
C LEU A 510 15.38 9.50 -18.89
N GLN A 511 14.71 9.50 -20.03
CA GLN A 511 15.14 10.14 -21.25
C GLN A 511 14.21 11.33 -21.53
N TYR A 512 14.76 12.42 -22.06
CA TYR A 512 14.05 13.68 -22.34
C TYR A 512 14.33 14.14 -23.77
N TRP A 513 13.29 14.70 -24.39
CA TRP A 513 13.30 15.27 -25.72
C TRP A 513 12.53 16.59 -25.69
N ALA A 514 13.24 17.70 -25.93
CA ALA A 514 12.59 19.00 -26.08
C ALA A 514 11.74 19.05 -27.36
N GLY A 515 10.52 19.58 -27.27
CA GLY A 515 9.62 19.88 -28.38
C GLY A 515 10.19 20.98 -29.27
N LEU A 516 9.89 20.88 -30.57
CA LEU A 516 10.37 21.83 -31.59
C LEU A 516 9.25 22.68 -32.21
N GLY A 517 7.97 22.30 -32.04
CA GLY A 517 6.82 23.00 -32.65
C GLY A 517 6.89 23.10 -34.18
N GLY A 518 7.50 22.09 -34.83
CA GLY A 518 7.85 22.11 -36.25
C GLY A 518 7.04 21.15 -37.13
N GLY A 519 6.09 20.42 -36.54
CA GLY A 519 5.37 19.33 -37.20
C GLY A 519 6.22 18.09 -37.47
N ALA A 520 5.56 16.95 -37.64
CA ALA A 520 6.22 15.68 -37.89
C ALA A 520 6.88 15.61 -39.29
N PRO A 521 7.96 14.83 -39.46
CA PRO A 521 8.44 13.78 -38.54
C PRO A 521 9.42 14.27 -37.46
N ASP A 522 9.92 15.49 -37.56
CA ASP A 522 10.99 16.02 -36.70
C ASP A 522 10.41 16.90 -35.58
N LEU A 523 9.60 16.27 -34.71
CA LEU A 523 8.92 16.94 -33.59
C LEU A 523 9.86 17.31 -32.43
N PHE A 524 10.98 16.59 -32.30
CA PHE A 524 11.79 16.60 -31.10
C PHE A 524 13.28 16.85 -31.38
N SER A 525 13.94 17.47 -30.40
CA SER A 525 15.40 17.57 -30.34
C SER A 525 16.08 16.21 -30.11
N THR A 526 17.42 16.21 -30.06
CA THR A 526 18.18 15.01 -29.71
C THR A 526 17.99 14.61 -28.25
N VAL A 527 17.82 13.31 -27.99
CA VAL A 527 17.64 12.75 -26.64
C VAL A 527 18.69 13.21 -25.63
N LYS A 528 18.23 13.49 -24.41
CA LYS A 528 19.06 13.71 -23.21
C LYS A 528 18.71 12.69 -22.14
N ILE A 529 19.68 12.35 -21.28
CA ILE A 529 19.44 11.54 -20.09
C ILE A 529 19.29 12.48 -18.91
N VAL A 530 18.13 12.44 -18.26
CA VAL A 530 17.72 13.40 -17.21
C VAL A 530 17.47 12.74 -15.86
N GLY A 531 17.89 11.48 -15.70
CA GLY A 531 17.76 10.80 -14.41
C GLY A 531 18.08 9.31 -14.43
N SER A 532 18.15 8.75 -13.23
CA SER A 532 18.40 7.33 -12.95
C SER A 532 17.49 6.79 -11.85
N GLY A 533 17.34 5.47 -11.71
CA GLY A 533 16.48 4.87 -10.68
C GLY A 533 15.00 4.79 -11.08
N TRP A 534 14.72 4.92 -12.37
CA TRP A 534 13.36 4.99 -12.91
C TRP A 534 12.69 3.62 -13.09
N GLY A 535 13.42 2.52 -13.00
CA GLY A 535 12.89 1.15 -13.07
C GLY A 535 11.93 0.80 -11.93
N ASN A 536 11.96 1.56 -10.84
CA ASN A 536 11.06 1.43 -9.70
C ASN A 536 9.68 2.06 -9.92
N PHE A 537 9.42 2.69 -11.07
CA PHE A 537 8.13 3.31 -11.40
C PHE A 537 7.32 2.45 -12.39
N THR A 538 5.99 2.57 -12.34
CA THR A 538 5.06 1.90 -13.27
C THR A 538 4.44 2.85 -14.28
N ASP A 539 4.06 4.05 -13.84
CA ASP A 539 3.35 5.05 -14.64
C ASP A 539 3.96 6.43 -14.42
N LEU A 540 3.87 7.27 -15.45
CA LEU A 540 4.23 8.67 -15.44
C LEU A 540 3.04 9.53 -15.87
N ALA A 541 2.90 10.70 -15.28
CA ALA A 541 1.96 11.73 -15.70
C ALA A 541 2.65 13.10 -15.65
N ALA A 542 2.23 14.03 -16.50
CA ALA A 542 2.73 15.39 -16.52
C ALA A 542 1.58 16.39 -16.41
N ALA A 543 1.82 17.47 -15.67
CA ALA A 543 0.85 18.55 -15.37
C ALA A 543 1.51 19.63 -14.50
N ASP A 544 1.07 20.88 -14.59
CA ASP A 544 1.51 21.98 -13.72
C ASP A 544 0.82 21.88 -12.33
N LEU A 545 1.38 21.03 -11.47
CA LEU A 545 0.84 20.79 -10.13
C LEU A 545 1.32 21.83 -9.10
N ASN A 546 2.29 22.67 -9.47
CA ASN A 546 2.88 23.67 -8.58
C ASN A 546 2.51 25.13 -8.96
N GLY A 547 1.81 25.32 -10.08
CA GLY A 547 1.26 26.59 -10.56
C GLY A 547 2.31 27.56 -11.12
N ASP A 548 3.46 27.07 -11.60
CA ASP A 548 4.55 27.91 -12.11
C ASP A 548 4.56 28.10 -13.63
N GLY A 549 3.55 27.55 -14.30
CA GLY A 549 3.33 27.61 -15.73
C GLY A 549 4.19 26.65 -16.55
N ARG A 550 4.80 25.65 -15.91
CA ARG A 550 5.49 24.53 -16.55
C ARG A 550 4.90 23.22 -16.06
N ASP A 551 4.77 22.26 -16.95
CA ASP A 551 4.33 20.95 -16.54
C ASP A 551 5.39 20.29 -15.67
N ASP A 552 4.98 19.74 -14.55
CA ASP A 552 5.81 18.93 -13.66
C ASP A 552 5.69 17.44 -14.02
N LEU A 553 6.53 16.59 -13.43
CA LEU A 553 6.44 15.15 -13.61
C LEU A 553 5.98 14.47 -12.32
N VAL A 554 4.99 13.59 -12.42
CA VAL A 554 4.57 12.68 -11.36
C VAL A 554 4.83 11.24 -11.78
N GLY A 555 5.35 10.43 -10.87
CA GLY A 555 5.62 9.02 -11.10
C GLY A 555 5.10 8.16 -9.97
N ARG A 556 4.44 7.06 -10.32
CA ARG A 556 3.94 6.07 -9.36
C ARG A 556 4.93 4.93 -9.15
N ALA A 557 5.33 4.70 -7.90
CA ALA A 557 6.26 3.65 -7.54
C ALA A 557 5.59 2.26 -7.63
N ARG A 558 6.26 1.33 -8.30
CA ARG A 558 5.78 -0.03 -8.64
C ARG A 558 5.36 -0.87 -7.44
N THR A 559 6.06 -0.73 -6.32
CA THR A 559 5.94 -1.63 -5.16
C THR A 559 5.20 -0.99 -3.99
N THR A 560 5.25 0.33 -3.89
CA THR A 560 4.75 1.10 -2.75
C THR A 560 3.53 1.96 -3.08
N ASP A 561 3.18 2.13 -4.35
CA ASP A 561 2.17 3.09 -4.85
C ASP A 561 2.43 4.55 -4.49
N GLU A 562 3.65 4.85 -4.05
CA GLU A 562 4.07 6.22 -3.80
C GLU A 562 3.99 7.05 -5.06
N LEU A 563 3.30 8.18 -4.97
CA LEU A 563 3.40 9.22 -5.95
C LEU A 563 4.58 10.12 -5.61
N TRP A 564 5.53 10.15 -6.50
CA TRP A 564 6.68 11.03 -6.43
C TRP A 564 6.48 12.17 -7.43
N PHE A 565 6.84 13.37 -7.02
CA PHE A 565 6.74 14.59 -7.81
C PHE A 565 8.13 15.16 -8.06
N TRP A 566 8.33 15.66 -9.28
CA TRP A 566 9.54 16.33 -9.73
C TRP A 566 9.15 17.65 -10.38
N ALA A 567 9.55 18.76 -9.74
CA ALA A 567 9.28 20.09 -10.30
C ALA A 567 10.10 20.34 -11.57
N ALA A 568 9.46 20.92 -12.58
CA ALA A 568 10.12 21.48 -13.74
C ALA A 568 10.51 22.94 -13.49
N ASP A 569 11.80 23.22 -13.32
CA ASP A 569 12.28 24.59 -13.05
C ASP A 569 12.65 25.37 -14.33
N GLY A 570 12.24 24.85 -15.50
CA GLY A 570 12.56 25.41 -16.82
C GLY A 570 14.02 25.20 -17.25
N THR A 571 14.82 24.49 -16.45
CA THR A 571 16.23 24.24 -16.75
C THR A 571 16.49 22.82 -17.24
N ILE A 572 15.48 21.97 -17.37
CA ILE A 572 15.63 20.56 -17.80
C ILE A 572 16.43 20.41 -19.10
N ALA A 573 16.29 21.37 -20.03
CA ALA A 573 17.07 21.40 -21.27
C ALA A 573 18.55 21.79 -21.06
N ALA A 574 18.90 22.48 -19.97
CA ALA A 574 20.24 22.98 -19.66
C ALA A 574 20.96 22.20 -18.54
N THR A 575 20.24 21.46 -17.71
CA THR A 575 20.73 20.67 -16.57
C THR A 575 20.59 19.17 -16.83
N ASP A 576 21.04 18.35 -15.88
CA ASP A 576 20.90 16.88 -15.94
C ASP A 576 19.52 16.38 -15.44
N GLY A 577 18.48 17.23 -15.43
CA GLY A 577 17.08 16.80 -15.22
C GLY A 577 16.20 17.73 -14.38
N PHE A 578 15.09 17.18 -13.88
CA PHE A 578 14.15 17.87 -12.99
C PHE A 578 14.76 18.21 -11.62
N ALA A 579 14.08 19.05 -10.85
CA ALA A 579 14.41 19.31 -9.46
C ALA A 579 14.38 18.01 -8.61
N PRO A 580 15.05 17.98 -7.44
CA PRO A 580 15.01 16.83 -6.55
C PRO A 580 13.58 16.41 -6.21
N ARG A 581 13.30 15.12 -6.37
CA ARG A 581 11.97 14.57 -6.13
C ARG A 581 11.49 14.75 -4.69
N ILE A 582 10.20 14.92 -4.54
CA ILE A 582 9.51 14.87 -3.25
C ILE A 582 8.44 13.78 -3.28
N LEU A 583 8.22 13.13 -2.15
CA LEU A 583 7.11 12.21 -1.98
C LEU A 583 5.84 13.05 -1.78
N LEU A 584 4.79 12.82 -2.57
CA LEU A 584 3.50 13.46 -2.35
C LEU A 584 2.84 12.83 -1.11
N PRO A 585 2.66 13.58 -0.01
CA PRO A 585 2.06 13.04 1.21
C PRO A 585 0.58 12.72 0.99
N GLY A 586 0.11 11.55 1.43
CA GLY A 586 -1.30 11.16 1.33
C GLY A 586 -1.52 9.66 1.49
N SER A 587 -2.76 9.27 1.82
CA SER A 587 -3.24 7.91 1.57
C SER A 587 -3.79 7.87 0.15
N TRP A 588 -2.88 7.69 -0.80
CA TRP A 588 -3.23 7.45 -2.20
C TRP A 588 -3.85 6.08 -2.27
#